data_AF-A0A8T4YK86-F1
#
_entry.id   AF-A0A8T4YK86-F1
#
_cell.length_a   1.000
_cell.length_b   1.000
_cell.length_c   1.000
_cell.angle_alpha   90.00
_cell.angle_beta   90.00
_cell.angle_gamma   90.00
#
_symmetry.space_group_name_H-M   'P 1'
#
loop_
_entity.id
_entity.type
_entity.pdbx_description
1 polymer ?
#
loop_
_entity_poly.entity_id
_entity_poly.type
_entity_poly.pdbx_seq_one_letter_code
_entity_poly.pdbx_strand_id
1 'polypeptide(L)'
;MSVKSFVKALHSLIMEAIIFISGVRSAEVNSNAAVSLAGECVKLVSEAIGNLVNVEEKDEHVEKALKELENAKELFKSVITGERSTDTVRKCISYGVENRNIFILDLAHSHIHKAIDLLKKSRNCEVYRDVLELLTIARRESAPTTLYRLTYEMSRKTTFEK
;
A
#
# COMPACT_ATOMS: atom_id res chain seq x y z
N MET A 1 20.46 16.35 9.14
CA MET A 1 20.55 14.87 9.24
C MET A 1 19.50 14.19 8.34
N SER A 2 19.19 14.75 7.17
CA SER A 2 17.95 14.48 6.40
C SER A 2 18.02 13.40 5.31
N VAL A 3 19.20 13.16 4.73
CA VAL A 3 19.43 12.25 3.58
C VAL A 3 19.23 10.77 3.94
N LYS A 4 19.74 10.34 5.10
CA LYS A 4 19.66 8.95 5.55
C LYS A 4 18.22 8.51 5.87
N SER A 5 17.39 9.42 6.37
CA SER A 5 16.00 9.11 6.73
C SER A 5 15.17 8.83 5.49
N PHE A 6 15.33 9.61 4.42
CA PHE A 6 14.60 9.41 3.18
C PHE A 6 14.91 8.04 2.53
N VAL A 7 16.19 7.65 2.45
CA VAL A 7 16.59 6.33 1.91
C VAL A 7 16.04 5.18 2.74
N LYS A 8 16.07 5.29 4.07
CA LYS A 8 15.49 4.29 4.96
C LYS A 8 13.99 4.12 4.73
N ALA A 9 13.27 5.22 4.48
CA ALA A 9 11.86 5.13 4.12
C ALA A 9 11.65 4.36 2.82
N LEU A 10 12.44 4.64 1.77
CA LEU A 10 12.35 3.90 0.51
C LEU A 10 12.65 2.41 0.71
N HIS A 11 13.65 2.05 1.52
CA HIS A 11 13.95 0.66 1.84
C HIS A 11 12.79 -0.05 2.55
N SER A 12 12.16 0.58 3.54
CA SER A 12 10.99 0.01 4.20
C SER A 12 9.84 -0.23 3.21
N LEU A 13 9.64 0.67 2.23
CA LEU A 13 8.62 0.50 1.17
C LEU A 13 8.98 -0.61 0.17
N ILE A 14 10.26 -0.79 -0.18
CA ILE A 14 10.71 -1.92 -1.01
C ILE A 14 10.42 -3.25 -0.28
N MET A 15 10.80 -3.33 0.99
CA MET A 15 10.58 -4.52 1.80
C MET A 15 9.09 -4.84 1.95
N GLU A 16 8.24 -3.81 2.07
CA GLU A 16 6.80 -4.00 2.15
C GLU A 16 6.26 -4.64 0.86
N ALA A 17 6.66 -4.13 -0.31
CA ALA A 17 6.24 -4.70 -1.58
C ALA A 17 6.68 -6.17 -1.74
N ILE A 18 7.90 -6.52 -1.32
CA ILE A 18 8.41 -7.90 -1.35
C ILE A 18 7.58 -8.81 -0.44
N ILE A 19 7.31 -8.38 0.80
CA ILE A 19 6.48 -9.13 1.75
C ILE A 19 5.06 -9.29 1.21
N PHE A 20 4.49 -8.23 0.64
CA PHE A 20 3.15 -8.23 0.08
C PHE A 20 3.01 -9.28 -1.03
N ILE A 21 3.88 -9.25 -2.04
CA ILE A 21 3.89 -10.23 -3.14
C ILE A 21 4.01 -11.67 -2.60
N SER A 22 4.90 -11.87 -1.64
CA SER A 22 5.18 -13.21 -1.10
C SER A 22 4.01 -13.76 -0.28
N GLY A 23 3.24 -12.90 0.38
CA GLY A 23 2.16 -13.29 1.28
C GLY A 23 0.75 -13.29 0.67
N VAL A 24 0.51 -12.51 -0.39
CA VAL A 24 -0.85 -12.22 -0.87
C VAL A 24 -1.63 -13.47 -1.29
N ARG A 25 -0.99 -14.44 -1.96
CA ARG A 25 -1.63 -15.70 -2.36
C ARG A 25 -2.08 -16.55 -1.17
N SER A 26 -1.29 -16.55 -0.10
CA SER A 26 -1.66 -17.25 1.14
C SER A 26 -2.80 -16.52 1.85
N ALA A 27 -2.80 -15.18 1.82
CA ALA A 27 -3.84 -14.34 2.38
C ALA A 27 -5.19 -14.47 1.65
N GLU A 28 -5.19 -14.78 0.34
CA GLU A 28 -6.40 -15.03 -0.45
C GLU A 28 -7.21 -16.24 0.05
N VAL A 29 -6.53 -17.27 0.54
CA VAL A 29 -7.17 -18.55 0.91
C VAL A 29 -7.23 -18.77 2.43
N ASN A 30 -6.59 -17.90 3.22
CA ASN A 30 -6.49 -18.05 4.67
C ASN A 30 -6.53 -16.70 5.39
N SER A 31 -7.58 -16.47 6.17
CA SER A 31 -7.78 -15.24 6.94
C SER A 31 -6.66 -14.96 7.96
N ASN A 32 -6.09 -15.99 8.59
CA ASN A 32 -4.97 -15.82 9.51
C ASN A 32 -3.71 -15.38 8.76
N ALA A 33 -3.48 -15.89 7.55
CA ALA A 33 -2.38 -15.43 6.71
C ALA A 33 -2.56 -13.96 6.28
N ALA A 34 -3.81 -13.53 6.03
CA ALA A 34 -4.12 -12.12 5.75
C ALA A 34 -3.83 -11.20 6.95
N VAL A 35 -4.17 -11.63 8.17
CA VAL A 35 -3.86 -10.90 9.41
C VAL A 35 -2.34 -10.83 9.64
N SER A 36 -1.63 -11.94 9.47
CA SER A 36 -0.17 -11.95 9.59
C SER A 36 0.51 -11.04 8.56
N LEU A 37 0.05 -11.08 7.31
CA LEU A 37 0.57 -10.20 6.25
C LEU A 37 0.33 -8.73 6.58
N ALA A 38 -0.89 -8.38 6.99
CA ALA A 38 -1.22 -7.02 7.42
C ALA A 38 -0.33 -6.55 8.58
N GLY A 39 -0.03 -7.44 9.54
CA GLY A 39 0.85 -7.16 10.67
C GLY A 39 2.27 -6.76 10.25
N GLU A 40 2.86 -7.49 9.30
CA GLU A 40 4.19 -7.16 8.78
C GLU A 40 4.18 -5.87 7.94
N CYS A 41 3.16 -5.69 7.08
CA CYS A 41 3.00 -4.45 6.32
C CYS A 41 2.84 -3.21 7.23
N VAL A 42 2.07 -3.29 8.32
CA VAL A 42 1.93 -2.17 9.29
C VAL A 42 3.27 -1.75 9.87
N LYS A 43 4.14 -2.71 10.23
CA LYS A 43 5.46 -2.39 10.80
C LYS A 43 6.29 -1.59 9.80
N LEU A 44 6.41 -2.09 8.57
CA LEU A 44 7.21 -1.45 7.52
C LEU A 44 6.66 -0.10 7.08
N VAL A 45 5.34 0.05 6.96
CA VAL A 45 4.72 1.33 6.67
C VAL A 45 4.94 2.33 7.81
N SER A 46 4.86 1.87 9.07
CA SER A 46 5.12 2.74 10.23
C SER A 46 6.59 3.19 10.29
N GLU A 47 7.53 2.31 9.95
CA GLU A 47 8.93 2.67 9.79
C GLU A 47 9.14 3.69 8.67
N ALA A 48 8.49 3.51 7.52
CA ALA A 48 8.57 4.44 6.40
C ALA A 48 8.04 5.83 6.80
N ILE A 49 6.87 5.89 7.47
CA ILE A 49 6.30 7.12 8.01
C ILE A 49 7.26 7.79 8.99
N GLY A 50 7.76 7.04 9.99
CA GLY A 50 8.68 7.57 10.99
C GLY A 50 9.94 8.17 10.36
N ASN A 51 10.48 7.51 9.34
CA ASN A 51 11.62 8.02 8.58
C ASN A 51 11.28 9.28 7.77
N LEU A 52 10.13 9.33 7.09
CA LEU A 52 9.70 10.49 6.29
C LEU A 52 9.34 11.71 7.17
N VAL A 53 8.77 11.49 8.36
CA VAL A 53 8.50 12.56 9.32
C VAL A 53 9.79 13.25 9.78
N ASN A 54 10.91 12.53 9.80
CA ASN A 54 12.22 13.04 10.20
C ASN A 54 13.03 13.67 9.06
N VAL A 55 12.45 13.84 7.87
CA VAL A 55 13.07 14.58 6.77
C VAL A 55 12.98 16.08 7.05
N GLU A 56 14.11 16.79 7.03
CA GLU A 56 14.19 18.24 7.36
C GLU A 56 13.44 19.10 6.35
N GLU A 57 13.56 18.82 5.06
CA GLU A 57 12.91 19.57 3.99
C GLU A 57 11.85 18.73 3.28
N LYS A 58 10.62 18.77 3.79
CA LYS A 58 9.46 18.13 3.15
C LYS A 58 8.92 19.05 2.08
N ASP A 59 8.84 18.55 0.86
CA ASP A 59 8.06 19.19 -0.20
C ASP A 59 6.62 18.67 -0.18
N GLU A 60 5.75 19.26 -1.00
CA GLU A 60 4.34 18.85 -1.08
C GLU A 60 4.14 17.39 -1.48
N HIS A 61 5.10 16.77 -2.18
CA HIS A 61 5.02 15.37 -2.58
C HIS A 61 5.28 14.44 -1.40
N VAL A 62 6.22 14.79 -0.52
CA VAL A 62 6.48 14.06 0.73
C VAL A 62 5.26 14.13 1.66
N GLU A 63 4.63 15.30 1.79
CA GLU A 63 3.42 15.46 2.62
C GLU A 63 2.25 14.64 2.08
N LYS A 64 2.01 14.67 0.77
CA LYS A 64 0.98 13.83 0.14
C LYS A 64 1.30 12.34 0.30
N ALA A 65 2.57 11.94 0.16
CA ALA A 65 2.98 10.56 0.36
C ALA A 65 2.74 10.09 1.80
N LEU A 66 3.06 10.92 2.80
CA LEU A 66 2.76 10.63 4.21
C LEU A 66 1.26 10.37 4.44
N LYS A 67 0.40 11.18 3.83
CA LYS A 67 -1.05 10.98 3.91
C LYS A 67 -1.50 9.65 3.31
N GLU A 68 -0.96 9.29 2.15
CA GLU A 68 -1.25 8.00 1.51
C GLU A 68 -0.75 6.82 2.37
N LEU A 69 0.42 6.94 3.00
CA LEU A 69 0.96 5.92 3.90
C LEU A 69 0.14 5.76 5.18
N GLU A 70 -0.35 6.84 5.78
CA GLU A 70 -1.26 6.74 6.94
C GLU A 70 -2.59 6.08 6.55
N ASN A 71 -3.14 6.38 5.36
CA ASN A 71 -4.33 5.68 4.85
C ASN A 71 -4.06 4.17 4.69
N ALA A 72 -2.92 3.78 4.11
CA ALA A 72 -2.53 2.37 3.98
C ALA A 72 -2.42 1.67 5.34
N LYS A 73 -1.77 2.32 6.31
CA LYS A 73 -1.58 1.82 7.67
C LYS A 73 -2.91 1.57 8.38
N GLU A 74 -3.85 2.50 8.28
CA GLU A 74 -5.18 2.34 8.89
C GLU A 74 -6.00 1.23 8.23
N LEU A 75 -5.84 1.02 6.91
CA LEU A 75 -6.44 -0.11 6.22
C LEU A 75 -5.85 -1.45 6.70
N PHE A 76 -4.52 -1.56 6.82
CA PHE A 76 -3.93 -2.80 7.35
C PHE A 76 -4.34 -3.07 8.81
N LYS A 77 -4.36 -2.05 9.67
CA LYS A 77 -4.85 -2.21 11.06
C LYS A 77 -6.26 -2.76 11.11
N SER A 78 -7.13 -2.33 10.18
CA SER A 78 -8.50 -2.83 10.08
C SER A 78 -8.60 -4.31 9.77
N VAL A 79 -7.64 -4.86 9.01
CA VAL A 79 -7.52 -6.30 8.77
C VAL A 79 -7.11 -7.02 10.06
N ILE A 80 -6.19 -6.43 10.84
CA ILE A 80 -5.67 -7.02 12.08
C ILE A 80 -6.75 -7.03 13.17
N THR A 81 -7.44 -5.92 13.39
CA THR A 81 -8.44 -5.79 14.47
C THR A 81 -9.81 -6.33 14.07
N GLY A 82 -10.07 -6.50 12.77
CA GLY A 82 -11.40 -6.83 12.22
C GLY A 82 -12.39 -5.65 12.27
N GLU A 83 -11.98 -4.50 12.79
CA GLU A 83 -12.81 -3.30 12.91
C GLU A 83 -12.91 -2.55 11.58
N ARG A 84 -14.03 -1.86 11.33
CA ARG A 84 -14.24 -1.13 10.06
C ARG A 84 -13.49 0.20 10.11
N SER A 85 -12.41 0.36 9.35
CA SER A 85 -11.58 1.58 9.46
C SER A 85 -12.13 2.83 8.78
N THR A 86 -13.03 2.78 7.78
CA THR A 86 -13.61 4.00 7.19
C THR A 86 -14.90 3.73 6.39
N ASP A 87 -15.70 4.78 6.17
CA ASP A 87 -16.86 4.75 5.25
C ASP A 87 -16.50 4.35 3.81
N THR A 88 -15.24 4.55 3.40
CA THR A 88 -14.71 4.10 2.10
C THR A 88 -14.71 2.58 1.96
N VAL A 89 -14.36 1.87 3.04
CA VAL A 89 -14.41 0.40 3.08
C VAL A 89 -15.86 -0.09 3.07
N ARG A 90 -16.80 0.64 3.68
CA ARG A 90 -18.25 0.29 3.66
C ARG A 90 -18.84 0.33 2.25
N LYS A 91 -18.44 1.29 1.40
CA LYS A 91 -18.99 1.44 0.05
C LYS A 91 -18.57 0.34 -0.93
N CYS A 92 -17.48 -0.37 -0.65
CA CYS A 92 -16.95 -1.39 -1.56
C CYS A 92 -17.41 -2.83 -1.23
N ILE A 93 -18.24 -3.02 -0.19
CA ILE A 93 -18.71 -4.35 0.27
C ILE A 93 -19.97 -4.77 -0.51
N SER A 94 -19.88 -4.82 -1.84
CA SER A 94 -20.88 -5.47 -2.69
C SER A 94 -20.54 -6.93 -3.00
N TYR A 95 -19.34 -7.38 -2.59
CA TYR A 95 -18.86 -8.74 -2.77
C TYR A 95 -18.75 -9.42 -1.40
N GLY A 96 -19.17 -10.68 -1.33
CA GLY A 96 -19.36 -11.45 -0.10
C GLY A 96 -18.22 -11.39 0.92
N VAL A 97 -18.59 -11.68 2.18
CA VAL A 97 -17.79 -11.49 3.41
C VAL A 97 -16.42 -12.18 3.36
N GLU A 98 -16.28 -13.25 2.58
CA GLU A 98 -15.08 -14.09 2.48
C GLU A 98 -13.89 -13.40 1.78
N ASN A 99 -14.13 -12.49 0.82
CA ASN A 99 -13.07 -11.78 0.08
C ASN A 99 -12.73 -10.39 0.66
N ARG A 100 -13.19 -10.10 1.87
CA ARG A 100 -13.09 -8.76 2.44
C ARG A 100 -11.67 -8.39 2.85
N ASN A 101 -10.91 -9.32 3.44
CA ASN A 101 -9.55 -9.04 3.89
C ASN A 101 -8.60 -8.82 2.72
N ILE A 102 -8.67 -9.67 1.69
CA ILE A 102 -7.85 -9.50 0.48
C ILE A 102 -8.15 -8.18 -0.22
N PHE A 103 -9.42 -7.78 -0.30
CA PHE A 103 -9.80 -6.50 -0.87
C PHE A 103 -9.18 -5.31 -0.11
N ILE A 104 -9.22 -5.35 1.23
CA ILE A 104 -8.63 -4.29 2.06
C ILE A 104 -7.10 -4.27 1.94
N LEU A 105 -6.46 -5.44 1.89
CA LEU A 105 -5.02 -5.57 1.65
C LEU A 105 -4.62 -4.93 0.32
N ASP A 106 -5.33 -5.26 -0.76
CA ASP A 106 -5.08 -4.68 -2.09
C ASP A 106 -5.30 -3.16 -2.11
N LEU A 107 -6.32 -2.67 -1.40
CA LEU A 107 -6.60 -1.23 -1.30
C LEU A 107 -5.48 -0.51 -0.53
N ALA A 108 -5.03 -1.07 0.59
CA ALA A 108 -3.91 -0.55 1.36
C ALA A 108 -2.65 -0.48 0.51
N HIS A 109 -2.38 -1.55 -0.24
CA HIS A 109 -1.22 -1.63 -1.10
C HIS A 109 -1.29 -0.65 -2.28
N SER A 110 -2.48 -0.36 -2.80
CA SER A 110 -2.69 0.71 -3.79
C SER A 110 -2.32 2.09 -3.24
N HIS A 111 -2.61 2.38 -1.98
CA HIS A 111 -2.18 3.62 -1.33
C HIS A 111 -0.65 3.71 -1.21
N ILE A 112 0.03 2.59 -0.93
CA ILE A 112 1.50 2.53 -0.95
C ILE A 112 2.06 2.84 -2.33
N HIS A 113 1.46 2.29 -3.40
CA HIS A 113 1.87 2.60 -4.77
C HIS A 113 1.76 4.09 -5.08
N LYS A 114 0.66 4.73 -4.66
CA LYS A 114 0.48 6.18 -4.79
C LYS A 114 1.54 6.96 -4.01
N ALA A 115 1.85 6.54 -2.78
CA ALA A 115 2.90 7.15 -1.98
C ALA A 115 4.27 7.05 -2.68
N ILE A 116 4.62 5.88 -3.22
CA ILE A 116 5.84 5.66 -4.00
C ILE A 116 5.88 6.61 -5.21
N ASP A 117 4.80 6.69 -5.98
CA ASP A 117 4.73 7.55 -7.17
C ASP A 117 4.84 9.05 -6.83
N LEU A 118 4.40 9.45 -5.62
CA LEU A 118 4.61 10.81 -5.09
C LEU A 118 6.05 11.03 -4.64
N LEU A 119 6.63 10.11 -3.87
CA LEU A 119 8.02 10.22 -3.40
C LEU A 119 9.01 10.31 -4.57
N LYS A 120 8.74 9.63 -5.69
CA LYS A 120 9.53 9.73 -6.93
C LYS A 120 9.55 11.14 -7.55
N LYS A 121 8.56 11.97 -7.25
CA LYS A 121 8.47 13.37 -7.71
C LYS A 121 9.08 14.36 -6.72
N SER A 122 9.48 13.89 -5.53
CA SER A 122 10.12 14.75 -4.54
C SER A 122 11.52 15.16 -5.00
N ARG A 123 11.90 16.40 -4.72
CA ARG A 123 13.27 16.89 -4.92
C ARG A 123 14.31 16.13 -4.08
N ASN A 124 13.86 15.49 -2.99
CA ASN A 124 14.70 14.64 -2.15
C ASN A 124 15.09 13.31 -2.83
N CYS A 125 14.48 12.98 -3.98
CA CYS A 125 14.65 11.70 -4.68
C CYS A 125 15.71 11.74 -5.78
N GLU A 126 16.13 12.93 -6.24
CA GLU A 126 16.98 13.12 -7.42
C GLU A 126 18.35 12.40 -7.32
N VAL A 127 18.79 12.07 -6.11
CA VAL A 127 20.10 11.49 -5.81
C VAL A 127 20.10 9.95 -5.72
N TYR A 128 18.92 9.28 -5.76
CA TYR A 128 18.80 7.85 -5.43
C TYR A 128 18.26 6.98 -6.57
N ARG A 129 18.87 7.04 -7.76
CA ARG A 129 18.40 6.30 -8.95
C ARG A 129 18.26 4.80 -8.73
N ASP A 130 19.26 4.15 -8.14
CA ASP A 130 19.27 2.67 -7.99
C ASP A 130 18.16 2.18 -7.05
N VAL A 131 17.95 2.90 -5.94
CA VAL A 131 16.87 2.60 -4.98
C VAL A 131 15.49 2.85 -5.61
N LEU A 132 15.37 3.89 -6.44
CA LEU A 132 14.14 4.18 -7.17
C LEU A 132 13.81 3.14 -8.25
N GLU A 133 14.84 2.57 -8.88
CA GLU A 133 14.69 1.49 -9.86
C GLU A 133 14.17 0.23 -9.17
N LEU A 134 14.81 -0.19 -8.08
CA LEU A 134 14.35 -1.31 -7.24
C LEU A 134 12.93 -1.10 -6.72
N LEU A 135 12.60 0.10 -6.25
CA LEU A 135 11.26 0.44 -5.80
C LEU A 135 10.23 0.40 -6.94
N THR A 136 10.63 0.76 -8.16
CA THR A 136 9.76 0.68 -9.34
C THR A 136 9.49 -0.76 -9.76
N ILE A 137 10.50 -1.63 -9.68
CA ILE A 137 10.36 -3.07 -9.95
C ILE A 137 9.43 -3.68 -8.90
N ALA A 138 9.73 -3.49 -7.62
CA ALA A 138 8.93 -4.02 -6.52
C ALA A 138 7.47 -3.59 -6.61
N ARG A 139 7.21 -2.30 -6.89
CA ARG A 139 5.85 -1.76 -7.11
C ARG A 139 5.15 -2.43 -8.30
N ARG A 140 5.84 -2.71 -9.41
CA ARG A 140 5.22 -3.36 -10.58
C ARG A 140 4.83 -4.79 -10.29
N GLU A 141 5.69 -5.54 -9.60
CA GLU A 141 5.44 -6.94 -9.26
C GLU A 141 4.36 -7.09 -8.19
N SER A 142 4.17 -6.08 -7.34
CA SER A 142 3.18 -6.06 -6.26
C SER A 142 1.84 -5.43 -6.63
N ALA A 143 1.57 -5.26 -7.93
CA ALA A 143 0.33 -4.70 -8.45
C ALA A 143 -0.92 -5.40 -7.84
N PRO A 144 -1.90 -4.67 -7.28
CA PRO A 144 -3.07 -5.26 -6.62
C PRO A 144 -3.97 -6.02 -7.62
N THR A 145 -3.79 -7.33 -7.72
CA THR A 145 -4.42 -8.17 -8.74
C THR A 145 -5.93 -8.35 -8.52
N THR A 146 -6.40 -8.38 -7.28
CA THR A 146 -7.83 -8.52 -6.97
C THR A 146 -8.58 -7.22 -7.24
N LEU A 147 -7.98 -6.07 -6.96
CA LEU A 147 -8.56 -4.75 -7.28
C LEU A 147 -8.70 -4.55 -8.80
N TYR A 148 -7.69 -4.96 -9.58
CA TYR A 148 -7.79 -4.95 -11.05
C TYR A 148 -8.86 -5.92 -11.58
N ARG A 149 -8.93 -7.13 -11.01
CA ARG A 149 -9.97 -8.11 -11.36
C ARG A 149 -11.38 -7.56 -11.06
N LEU A 150 -11.60 -6.96 -9.90
CA LEU A 150 -12.88 -6.35 -9.52
C LEU A 150 -13.23 -5.16 -10.43
N THR A 151 -12.25 -4.31 -10.77
CA THR A 151 -12.47 -3.19 -11.69
C THR A 151 -12.87 -3.67 -13.08
N TYR A 152 -12.27 -4.77 -13.54
CA TYR A 152 -12.62 -5.43 -14.80
C TYR A 152 -13.99 -6.11 -14.77
N GLU A 153 -14.36 -6.77 -13.67
CA GLU A 153 -15.69 -7.37 -13.49
C GLU A 153 -16.79 -6.30 -13.43
N MET A 154 -16.52 -5.19 -12.74
CA MET A 154 -17.44 -4.05 -12.67
C MET A 154 -17.64 -3.42 -14.06
N SER A 155 -16.56 -3.16 -14.80
CA SER A 155 -16.65 -2.58 -16.15
C SER A 155 -17.37 -3.50 -17.15
N ARG A 156 -17.19 -4.83 -17.02
CA ARG A 156 -17.99 -5.80 -17.78
C ARG A 156 -19.48 -5.74 -17.41
N LYS A 157 -19.83 -5.77 -16.11
CA LYS A 157 -21.25 -5.71 -15.68
C LYS A 157 -21.95 -4.44 -16.15
N THR A 158 -21.28 -3.28 -16.15
CA THR A 158 -21.85 -2.02 -16.69
C THR A 158 -22.07 -2.05 -18.21
N THR A 159 -21.40 -2.95 -18.94
CA THR A 159 -21.53 -3.08 -20.40
C THR A 159 -22.66 -4.01 -20.82
N PHE A 160 -23.11 -4.92 -19.94
CA PHE A 160 -24.22 -5.85 -20.21
C PHE A 160 -25.60 -5.34 -19.72
N GLU A 161 -25.65 -4.16 -19.11
CA GLU A 161 -26.89 -3.48 -18.68
C GLU A 161 -27.26 -2.28 -19.57
N LYS A 162 -26.72 -2.20 -20.79
CA LYS A 162 -27.13 -1.25 -21.83
C LYS A 162 -27.70 -2.00 -23.03
#